data_AF-A0A212KSD0-F1
#
_entry.id   AF-A0A212KSD0-F1
#
_cell.length_a   1.000
_cell.length_b   1.000
_cell.length_c   1.000
_cell.angle_alpha   90.00
_cell.angle_beta   90.00
_cell.angle_gamma   90.00
#
_symmetry.space_group_name_H-M   'P 1'
#
loop_
_entity.id
_entity.type
_entity.pdbx_description
1 polymer ?
#
loop_
_entity_poly.entity_id
_entity_poly.type
_entity_poly.pdbx_seq_one_letter_code
_entity_poly.pdbx_strand_id
1 'polypeptide(L)'
;MWVTDYEGGDNPLLVYILLAIVVLLIGLAVFYAFWGVYRKSKFLQVCNLLHIDGDEVGMLKNFIKKFRVADELDLLLKRHLYDSFIADCATHFGNLGISDEELQHDINQFSTIRHKLRFQHSYNKRNIYSSRALPAGHSVSIKHYDPNTHNTLSYRGTVVENNEFFLGVSLPSEEILEDLTSQKKPGLEVTFFREHDAEYFFDTVLFRYNKVPTPCLFLEHSKTLNHGIQQRPLDIDAKVMCQSNEGVGEYDVVVELIDQNGCSFYLEDDSIVLNEDTSVLLHCNLDGNDLSFQATIDHASSKNGRHVYSMPFTDLTDEVKKQLIKFSLQYFGKSKKKSLA
;
A
#
# COMPACT_ATOMS: atom_id res chain seq x y z
N MET A 1 46.13 9.16 -41.51
CA MET A 1 45.90 9.76 -42.83
C MET A 1 45.90 8.64 -43.85
N TRP A 2 44.73 8.03 -44.09
CA TRP A 2 44.52 7.02 -45.13
C TRP A 2 43.11 7.24 -45.68
N VAL A 3 43.01 8.23 -46.58
CA VAL A 3 41.95 8.35 -47.58
C VAL A 3 42.69 8.66 -48.86
N THR A 4 43.09 7.62 -49.59
CA THR A 4 43.56 7.70 -50.96
C THR A 4 43.30 6.34 -51.58
N ASP A 5 42.73 6.34 -52.79
CA ASP A 5 42.36 5.20 -53.64
C ASP A 5 40.91 4.68 -53.51
N TYR A 6 39.94 5.59 -53.64
CA TYR A 6 38.65 5.23 -54.25
C TYR A 6 38.64 5.72 -55.70
N GLU A 7 39.14 4.90 -56.62
CA GLU A 7 38.91 5.07 -58.05
C GLU A 7 37.44 4.73 -58.34
N GLY A 8 36.66 5.74 -58.71
CA GLY A 8 35.25 5.64 -59.04
C GLY A 8 35.00 4.83 -60.31
N GLY A 9 35.06 3.50 -60.20
CA GLY A 9 34.35 2.61 -61.10
C GLY A 9 32.90 2.49 -60.63
N ASP A 10 31.94 2.76 -61.51
CA ASP A 10 30.52 2.45 -61.30
C ASP A 10 30.41 0.96 -60.94
N ASN A 11 30.38 0.66 -59.64
CA ASN A 11 30.29 -0.70 -59.16
C ASN A 11 28.78 -0.99 -59.03
N PRO A 12 28.16 -1.62 -60.04
CA PRO A 12 26.71 -1.76 -60.10
C PRO A 12 26.17 -2.50 -58.86
N LEU A 13 27.00 -3.36 -58.25
CA LEU A 13 26.68 -4.08 -57.02
C LEU A 13 26.45 -3.14 -55.82
N LEU A 14 27.24 -2.07 -55.67
CA LEU A 14 27.02 -1.06 -54.61
C LEU A 14 25.71 -0.29 -54.84
N VAL A 15 25.38 0.01 -56.10
CA VAL A 15 24.11 0.65 -56.48
C VAL A 15 22.92 -0.27 -56.17
N TYR A 16 23.02 -1.57 -56.47
CA TYR A 16 21.98 -2.55 -56.13
C TYR A 16 21.83 -2.75 -54.61
N ILE A 17 22.94 -2.77 -53.86
CA ILE A 17 22.88 -2.84 -52.38
C ILE A 17 22.21 -1.59 -51.82
N LEU A 18 22.56 -0.40 -52.31
CA LEU A 18 21.94 0.86 -51.89
C LEU A 18 20.44 0.86 -52.20
N LEU A 19 20.05 0.43 -53.41
CA LEU A 19 18.64 0.29 -53.79
C LEU A 19 17.89 -0.71 -52.88
N ALA A 20 18.50 -1.86 -52.56
CA ALA A 20 17.91 -2.83 -51.66
C ALA A 20 17.70 -2.27 -50.24
N ILE A 21 18.67 -1.52 -49.72
CA ILE A 21 18.56 -0.82 -48.42
C ILE A 21 17.43 0.21 -48.46
N VAL A 22 17.35 1.03 -49.51
CA VAL A 22 16.29 2.04 -49.66
C VAL A 22 14.91 1.39 -49.71
N VAL A 23 14.74 0.31 -50.49
CA VAL A 23 13.47 -0.44 -50.54
C VAL A 23 13.11 -1.03 -49.18
N LEU A 24 14.09 -1.58 -48.45
CA LEU A 24 13.88 -2.11 -47.11
C LEU A 24 13.46 -1.03 -46.11
N LEU A 25 14.09 0.14 -46.15
CA LEU A 25 13.73 1.28 -45.30
C LEU A 25 12.31 1.80 -45.61
N ILE A 26 11.94 1.88 -46.89
CA ILE A 26 10.58 2.23 -47.30
C ILE A 26 9.58 1.17 -46.81
N GLY A 27 9.88 -0.12 -46.98
CA GLY A 27 9.04 -1.21 -46.50
C GLY A 27 8.83 -1.16 -44.99
N LEU A 28 9.89 -0.90 -44.21
CA LEU A 28 9.82 -0.72 -42.76
C LEU A 28 8.98 0.51 -42.39
N ALA A 29 9.13 1.63 -43.09
CA ALA A 29 8.35 2.84 -42.84
C ALA A 29 6.85 2.63 -43.10
N VAL A 30 6.50 1.96 -44.20
CA VAL A 30 5.11 1.61 -44.53
C VAL A 30 4.53 0.64 -43.49
N PHE A 31 5.29 -0.39 -43.12
CA PHE A 31 4.88 -1.33 -42.07
C PHE A 31 4.64 -0.62 -40.74
N TYR A 32 5.55 0.27 -40.33
CA TYR A 32 5.42 1.04 -39.10
C TYR A 32 4.18 1.97 -39.12
N ALA A 33 3.91 2.64 -40.24
CA ALA A 33 2.74 3.48 -40.40
C ALA A 33 1.43 2.66 -40.33
N PHE A 34 1.37 1.53 -41.03
CA PHE A 34 0.22 0.63 -41.00
C PHE A 34 -0.02 0.06 -39.59
N TRP A 35 1.06 -0.35 -38.91
CA TRP A 35 1.02 -0.82 -37.53
C TRP A 35 0.46 0.24 -36.57
N GLY A 36 0.87 1.50 -36.73
CA GLY A 36 0.35 2.62 -35.94
C GLY A 36 -1.16 2.84 -36.12
N VAL A 37 -1.65 2.78 -37.37
CA VAL A 37 -3.09 2.89 -37.67
C VAL A 37 -3.86 1.70 -37.12
N TYR A 38 -3.32 0.49 -37.28
CA TYR A 38 -3.92 -0.74 -36.76
C TYR A 38 -4.11 -0.68 -35.24
N ARG A 39 -3.07 -0.26 -34.49
CA ARG A 39 -3.16 -0.12 -33.02
C ARG A 39 -4.22 0.89 -32.59
N LYS A 40 -4.27 2.07 -33.23
CA LYS A 40 -5.28 3.09 -32.93
C LYS A 40 -6.70 2.61 -33.20
N SER A 41 -6.89 1.90 -34.31
CA SER A 41 -8.19 1.29 -34.65
C SER A 41 -8.58 0.23 -33.63
N LYS A 42 -7.64 -0.63 -33.23
CA LYS A 42 -7.87 -1.66 -32.20
C LYS A 42 -8.17 -1.07 -30.83
N PHE A 43 -7.46 -0.02 -30.41
CA PHE A 43 -7.75 0.71 -29.18
C PHE A 43 -9.20 1.19 -29.16
N LEU A 44 -9.66 1.87 -30.21
CA LEU A 44 -11.04 2.34 -30.32
C LEU A 44 -12.07 1.20 -30.34
N GLN A 45 -11.77 0.10 -31.04
CA GLN A 45 -12.62 -1.09 -31.03
C GLN A 45 -12.79 -1.66 -29.62
N VAL A 46 -11.70 -1.75 -28.85
CA VAL A 46 -11.74 -2.25 -27.47
C VAL A 46 -12.46 -1.28 -26.54
N CYS A 47 -12.25 0.03 -26.68
CA CYS A 47 -13.02 1.04 -25.94
C CYS A 47 -14.53 0.88 -26.16
N ASN A 48 -14.96 0.74 -27.41
CA ASN A 48 -16.38 0.53 -27.74
C ASN A 48 -16.92 -0.78 -27.16
N LEU A 49 -16.14 -1.86 -27.21
CA LEU A 49 -16.51 -3.15 -26.65
C LEU A 49 -16.65 -3.12 -25.12
N LEU A 50 -15.87 -2.26 -24.45
CA LEU A 50 -15.91 -2.06 -23.01
C LEU A 50 -16.85 -0.92 -22.59
N HIS A 51 -17.63 -0.37 -23.53
CA HIS A 51 -18.56 0.74 -23.30
C HIS A 51 -17.90 2.00 -22.73
N ILE A 52 -16.65 2.25 -23.09
CA ILE A 52 -15.95 3.51 -22.78
C ILE A 52 -16.47 4.57 -23.75
N ASP A 53 -17.02 5.67 -23.22
CA ASP A 53 -17.67 6.70 -24.02
C ASP A 53 -16.66 7.66 -24.69
N GLY A 54 -17.17 8.57 -25.53
CA GLY A 54 -16.33 9.49 -26.29
C GLY A 54 -15.51 10.45 -25.41
N ASP A 55 -16.07 10.88 -24.29
CA ASP A 55 -15.44 11.82 -23.38
C ASP A 55 -14.31 11.13 -22.61
N GLU A 56 -14.58 9.92 -22.08
CA GLU A 56 -13.58 9.04 -21.44
C GLU A 56 -12.44 8.68 -22.40
N VAL A 57 -12.75 8.36 -23.67
CA VAL A 57 -11.73 8.11 -24.70
C VAL A 57 -10.89 9.35 -24.97
N GLY A 58 -11.52 10.53 -25.03
CA GLY A 58 -10.84 11.81 -25.18
C GLY A 58 -9.87 12.07 -24.03
N MET A 59 -10.35 11.89 -22.79
CA MET A 59 -9.54 12.00 -21.57
C MET A 59 -8.34 11.05 -21.61
N LEU A 60 -8.57 9.76 -21.85
CA LEU A 60 -7.50 8.75 -21.92
C LEU A 60 -6.45 9.11 -22.97
N LYS A 61 -6.86 9.49 -24.19
CA LYS A 61 -5.93 9.89 -25.26
C LYS A 61 -5.07 11.09 -24.89
N ASN A 62 -5.66 12.08 -24.21
CA ASN A 62 -4.93 13.26 -23.77
C ASN A 62 -3.82 12.89 -22.78
N PHE A 63 -4.12 12.07 -21.77
CA PHE A 63 -3.13 11.61 -20.80
C PHE A 63 -2.12 10.61 -21.37
N ILE A 64 -2.56 9.68 -22.23
CA ILE A 64 -1.68 8.75 -22.97
C ILE A 64 -0.63 9.52 -23.76
N LYS A 65 -1.06 10.57 -24.49
CA LYS A 65 -0.16 11.43 -25.26
C LYS A 65 0.79 12.20 -24.34
N LYS A 66 0.27 12.72 -23.22
CA LYS A 66 1.04 13.49 -22.24
C LYS A 66 2.16 12.68 -21.59
N PHE A 67 1.85 11.46 -21.16
CA PHE A 67 2.80 10.54 -20.52
C PHE A 67 3.54 9.63 -21.51
N ARG A 68 3.31 9.81 -22.82
CA ARG A 68 3.97 9.05 -23.89
C ARG A 68 3.86 7.53 -23.71
N VAL A 69 2.67 7.05 -23.35
CA VAL A 69 2.40 5.61 -23.16
C VAL A 69 2.66 4.88 -24.48
N ALA A 70 3.59 3.92 -24.47
CA ALA A 70 4.06 3.24 -25.68
C ALA A 70 3.02 2.26 -26.27
N ASP A 71 2.16 1.69 -25.42
CA ASP A 71 1.07 0.79 -25.80
C ASP A 71 -0.25 1.19 -25.16
N GLU A 72 -1.06 1.91 -25.93
CA GLU A 72 -2.41 2.35 -25.55
C GLU A 72 -3.36 1.17 -25.31
N LEU A 73 -3.19 0.08 -26.04
CA LEU A 73 -4.08 -1.08 -25.96
C LEU A 73 -3.82 -1.88 -24.69
N ASP A 74 -2.55 -2.08 -24.36
CA ASP A 74 -2.12 -2.78 -23.16
C ASP A 74 -2.66 -2.11 -21.88
N LEU A 75 -2.82 -0.79 -21.88
CA LEU A 75 -3.41 -0.03 -20.77
C LEU A 75 -4.87 -0.45 -20.49
N LEU A 76 -5.62 -0.83 -21.51
CA LEU A 76 -7.01 -1.32 -21.36
C LEU A 76 -7.08 -2.80 -20.96
N LEU A 77 -6.02 -3.56 -21.24
CA LEU A 77 -6.02 -5.02 -21.08
C LEU A 77 -5.29 -5.49 -19.81
N LYS A 78 -4.34 -4.70 -19.30
CA LYS A 78 -3.46 -5.08 -18.19
C LYS A 78 -3.66 -4.13 -17.00
N ARG A 79 -4.22 -4.66 -15.91
CA ARG A 79 -4.48 -3.92 -14.67
C ARG A 79 -3.27 -3.14 -14.14
N HIS A 80 -2.10 -3.78 -14.05
CA HIS A 80 -0.91 -3.15 -13.49
C HIS A 80 -0.42 -1.94 -14.31
N LEU A 81 -0.61 -1.95 -15.64
CA LEU A 81 -0.27 -0.81 -16.49
C LEU A 81 -1.28 0.33 -16.31
N TYR A 82 -2.55 0.01 -16.16
CA TYR A 82 -3.58 0.99 -15.82
C TYR A 82 -3.32 1.62 -14.44
N ASP A 83 -2.94 0.82 -13.44
CA ASP A 83 -2.60 1.30 -12.10
C ASP A 83 -1.36 2.21 -12.12
N SER A 84 -0.34 1.85 -12.89
CA SER A 84 0.85 2.69 -13.09
C SER A 84 0.49 4.01 -13.77
N PHE A 85 -0.36 3.96 -14.79
CA PHE A 85 -0.82 5.15 -15.51
C PHE A 85 -1.62 6.10 -14.60
N ILE A 86 -2.50 5.57 -13.76
CA ILE A 86 -3.22 6.36 -12.77
C ILE A 86 -2.25 6.98 -11.75
N ALA A 87 -1.23 6.24 -11.32
CA ALA A 87 -0.21 6.80 -10.42
C ALA A 87 0.53 7.97 -11.08
N ASP A 88 0.92 7.86 -12.35
CA ASP A 88 1.54 8.95 -13.10
C ASP A 88 0.61 10.18 -13.22
N CYS A 89 -0.70 9.95 -13.43
CA CYS A 89 -1.71 11.00 -13.43
C CYS A 89 -1.81 11.67 -12.05
N ALA A 90 -1.94 10.90 -10.98
CA ALA A 90 -2.04 11.39 -9.61
C ALA A 90 -0.82 12.24 -9.22
N THR A 91 0.40 11.74 -9.48
CA THR A 91 1.64 12.49 -9.25
C THR A 91 1.69 13.78 -10.07
N HIS A 92 1.20 13.76 -11.31
CA HIS A 92 1.11 14.96 -12.13
C HIS A 92 0.16 16.00 -11.50
N PHE A 93 -1.01 15.58 -11.02
CA PHE A 93 -2.02 16.49 -10.50
C PHE A 93 -1.61 17.27 -9.26
N GLY A 94 -1.06 16.63 -8.24
CA GLY A 94 -0.58 17.43 -7.08
C GLY A 94 0.81 17.98 -7.22
N ASN A 95 1.56 17.70 -8.29
CA ASN A 95 2.64 18.62 -8.67
C ASN A 95 2.08 19.97 -9.16
N LEU A 96 0.85 20.00 -9.69
CA LEU A 96 0.17 21.23 -10.08
C LEU A 96 -0.59 21.91 -8.93
N GLY A 97 -0.79 21.22 -7.80
CA GLY A 97 -1.52 21.77 -6.66
C GLY A 97 -3.01 22.02 -6.91
N ILE A 98 -3.61 21.29 -7.85
CA ILE A 98 -5.03 21.41 -8.22
C ILE A 98 -5.91 20.97 -7.04
N SER A 99 -7.04 21.67 -6.81
CA SER A 99 -7.91 21.37 -5.66
C SER A 99 -8.66 20.04 -5.80
N ASP A 100 -9.18 19.49 -4.71
CA ASP A 100 -9.99 18.26 -4.72
C ASP A 100 -11.25 18.41 -5.58
N GLU A 101 -11.90 19.57 -5.49
CA GLU A 101 -13.11 19.91 -6.23
C GLU A 101 -12.88 19.91 -7.74
N GLU A 102 -11.72 20.43 -8.17
CA GLU A 102 -11.30 20.43 -9.57
C GLU A 102 -10.92 19.02 -10.06
N LEU A 103 -10.35 18.19 -9.19
CA LEU A 103 -9.97 16.80 -9.50
C LEU A 103 -11.14 15.83 -9.53
N GLN A 104 -12.25 16.13 -8.86
CA GLN A 104 -13.33 15.18 -8.64
C GLN A 104 -13.89 14.61 -9.95
N HIS A 105 -13.97 15.44 -11.00
CA HIS A 105 -14.43 15.00 -12.31
C HIS A 105 -13.52 13.91 -12.88
N ASP A 106 -12.20 14.15 -12.90
CA ASP A 106 -11.22 13.21 -13.43
C ASP A 106 -11.18 11.93 -12.57
N ILE A 107 -11.19 12.05 -11.24
CA ILE A 107 -11.26 10.90 -10.32
C ILE A 107 -12.47 10.02 -10.65
N ASN A 108 -13.64 10.62 -10.85
CA ASN A 108 -14.87 9.91 -11.18
C ASN A 108 -14.78 9.23 -12.56
N GLN A 109 -14.17 9.88 -13.56
CA GLN A 109 -13.94 9.28 -14.87
C GLN A 109 -12.99 8.08 -14.79
N PHE A 110 -11.85 8.20 -14.10
CA PHE A 110 -10.92 7.09 -13.90
C PHE A 110 -11.55 5.92 -13.14
N SER A 111 -12.41 6.20 -12.16
CA SER A 111 -13.15 5.17 -11.42
C SER A 111 -14.16 4.45 -12.32
N THR A 112 -14.89 5.20 -13.14
CA THR A 112 -15.85 4.66 -14.11
C THR A 112 -15.16 3.76 -15.14
N ILE A 113 -14.04 4.22 -15.68
CA ILE A 113 -13.21 3.44 -16.61
C ILE A 113 -12.70 2.18 -15.91
N ARG A 114 -12.15 2.26 -14.69
CA ARG A 114 -11.69 1.08 -13.93
C ARG A 114 -12.82 0.05 -13.77
N HIS A 115 -14.03 0.51 -13.49
CA HIS A 115 -15.21 -0.34 -13.36
C HIS A 115 -15.51 -1.06 -14.68
N LYS A 116 -15.55 -0.34 -15.81
CA LYS A 116 -15.74 -0.89 -17.16
C LYS A 116 -14.65 -1.90 -17.54
N LEU A 117 -13.40 -1.64 -17.15
CA LEU A 117 -12.26 -2.55 -17.34
C LEU A 117 -12.26 -3.78 -16.40
N ARG A 118 -13.15 -3.81 -15.39
CA ARG A 118 -13.16 -4.84 -14.32
C ARG A 118 -11.84 -4.92 -13.55
N PHE A 119 -11.19 -3.78 -13.37
CA PHE A 119 -9.92 -3.65 -12.63
C PHE A 119 -10.12 -3.28 -11.16
N GLN A 120 -11.28 -3.61 -10.61
CA GLN A 120 -11.64 -3.32 -9.23
C GLN A 120 -10.77 -4.08 -8.22
N HIS A 121 -10.27 -3.33 -7.24
CA HIS A 121 -9.69 -3.88 -6.03
C HIS A 121 -10.81 -4.23 -5.05
N SER A 122 -10.59 -5.25 -4.23
CA SER A 122 -11.58 -5.66 -3.24
C SER A 122 -10.84 -6.11 -1.99
N TYR A 123 -11.20 -5.51 -0.87
CA TYR A 123 -10.67 -5.84 0.45
C TYR A 123 -10.93 -7.31 0.83
N ASN A 124 -12.06 -7.86 0.38
CA ASN A 124 -12.51 -9.20 0.75
C ASN A 124 -11.79 -10.31 -0.02
N LYS A 125 -11.03 -9.98 -1.08
CA LYS A 125 -10.25 -10.98 -1.82
C LYS A 125 -9.17 -11.57 -0.91
N ARG A 126 -8.85 -12.85 -1.11
CA ARG A 126 -7.83 -13.56 -0.32
C ARG A 126 -6.50 -12.82 -0.28
N ASN A 127 -6.08 -12.26 -1.41
CA ASN A 127 -4.86 -11.48 -1.51
C ASN A 127 -5.22 -10.06 -1.94
N ILE A 128 -4.77 -9.09 -1.16
CA ILE A 128 -4.80 -7.68 -1.52
C ILE A 128 -3.49 -7.35 -2.23
N TYR A 129 -3.58 -6.61 -3.34
CA TYR A 129 -2.42 -6.24 -4.16
C TYR A 129 -2.18 -4.73 -4.22
N SER A 130 -3.08 -3.95 -3.63
CA SER A 130 -3.01 -2.49 -3.65
C SER A 130 -3.77 -1.90 -2.47
N SER A 131 -3.23 -0.82 -1.91
CA SER A 131 -3.89 0.07 -0.95
C SER A 131 -5.24 0.61 -1.45
N ARG A 132 -5.51 0.63 -2.75
CA ARG A 132 -6.85 0.96 -3.33
C ARG A 132 -7.96 -0.01 -2.90
N ALA A 133 -7.62 -1.13 -2.27
CA ALA A 133 -8.60 -2.04 -1.69
C ALA A 133 -9.08 -1.61 -0.28
N LEU A 134 -8.38 -0.71 0.40
CA LEU A 134 -8.66 -0.35 1.79
C LEU A 134 -10.01 0.38 1.90
N PRO A 135 -10.96 -0.09 2.71
CA PRO A 135 -12.22 0.61 2.91
C PRO A 135 -12.02 1.85 3.79
N ALA A 136 -12.91 2.83 3.65
CA ALA A 136 -13.02 3.92 4.60
C ALA A 136 -13.33 3.38 6.01
N GLY A 137 -12.83 4.05 7.04
CA GLY A 137 -12.88 3.64 8.44
C GLY A 137 -11.83 2.62 8.83
N HIS A 138 -11.04 2.07 7.90
CA HIS A 138 -10.01 1.09 8.25
C HIS A 138 -8.85 1.73 9.01
N SER A 139 -8.42 1.10 10.11
CA SER A 139 -7.29 1.57 10.90
C SER A 139 -5.96 1.30 10.20
N VAL A 140 -5.07 2.27 10.23
CA VAL A 140 -3.71 2.18 9.68
C VAL A 140 -2.71 2.75 10.68
N SER A 141 -1.50 2.20 10.70
CA SER A 141 -0.35 2.77 11.39
C SER A 141 0.55 3.41 10.36
N ILE A 142 1.02 4.63 10.62
CA ILE A 142 1.91 5.36 9.72
C ILE A 142 3.20 5.66 10.46
N LYS A 143 4.32 5.36 9.81
CA LYS A 143 5.66 5.64 10.31
C LYS A 143 6.42 6.53 9.33
N HIS A 144 7.12 7.52 9.87
CA HIS A 144 8.04 8.36 9.13
C HIS A 144 9.42 8.21 9.76
N TYR A 145 10.44 8.01 8.93
CA TYR A 145 11.84 8.03 9.35
C TYR A 145 12.54 9.18 8.64
N ASP A 146 13.05 10.14 9.42
CA ASP A 146 13.87 11.22 8.88
C ASP A 146 15.33 10.76 8.81
N PRO A 147 15.90 10.61 7.59
CA PRO A 147 17.27 10.14 7.44
C PRO A 147 18.32 11.13 7.96
N ASN A 148 17.97 12.41 8.17
CA ASN A 148 18.92 13.43 8.62
C ASN A 148 19.03 13.47 10.15
N THR A 149 17.89 13.38 10.84
CA THR A 149 17.83 13.41 12.31
C THR A 149 17.85 12.02 12.93
N HIS A 150 17.65 10.97 12.14
CA HIS A 150 17.43 9.59 12.60
C HIS A 150 16.20 9.42 13.51
N ASN A 151 15.33 10.43 13.57
CA ASN A 151 14.12 10.36 14.35
C ASN A 151 13.06 9.54 13.62
N THR A 152 12.32 8.75 14.39
CA THR A 152 11.17 8.00 13.90
C THR A 152 9.91 8.56 14.53
N LEU A 153 8.96 8.97 13.70
CA LEU A 153 7.63 9.37 14.12
C LEU A 153 6.65 8.27 13.75
N SER A 154 5.72 7.98 14.65
CA SER A 154 4.66 7.00 14.39
C SER A 154 3.34 7.49 14.96
N TYR A 155 2.27 7.31 14.20
CA TYR A 155 0.92 7.56 14.69
C TYR A 155 -0.06 6.57 14.08
N ARG A 156 -1.20 6.39 14.75
CA ARG A 156 -2.34 5.64 14.22
C ARG A 156 -3.31 6.60 13.56
N GLY A 157 -3.77 6.21 12.37
CA GLY A 157 -4.77 6.93 11.62
C GLY A 157 -5.90 6.00 11.17
N THR A 158 -6.91 6.59 10.56
CA THR A 158 -8.02 5.87 9.93
C THR A 158 -8.16 6.33 8.48
N VAL A 159 -8.50 5.41 7.58
CA VAL A 159 -8.77 5.74 6.18
C VAL A 159 -10.04 6.59 6.13
N VAL A 160 -9.90 7.84 5.71
CA VAL A 160 -11.02 8.77 5.55
C VAL A 160 -11.61 8.65 4.15
N GLU A 161 -10.73 8.59 3.15
CA GLU A 161 -11.11 8.49 1.74
C GLU A 161 -10.13 7.58 1.01
N ASN A 162 -10.62 6.81 0.04
CA ASN A 162 -9.77 6.01 -0.84
C ASN A 162 -10.33 6.07 -2.26
N ASN A 163 -9.73 6.94 -3.08
CA ASN A 163 -10.15 7.17 -4.45
C ASN A 163 -9.12 6.60 -5.44
N GLU A 164 -9.22 6.95 -6.72
CA GLU A 164 -8.29 6.42 -7.72
C GLU A 164 -6.86 6.96 -7.58
N PHE A 165 -6.73 8.21 -7.13
CA PHE A 165 -5.47 8.94 -7.12
C PHE A 165 -4.77 8.87 -5.78
N PHE A 166 -5.51 8.94 -4.67
CA PHE A 166 -4.94 9.08 -3.33
C PHE A 166 -5.63 8.23 -2.29
N LEU A 167 -4.84 7.84 -1.29
CA LEU A 167 -5.31 7.32 -0.02
C LEU A 167 -5.37 8.46 0.99
N GLY A 168 -6.56 8.88 1.38
CA GLY A 168 -6.82 9.87 2.42
C GLY A 168 -6.85 9.21 3.81
N VAL A 169 -5.97 9.64 4.71
CA VAL A 169 -5.90 9.17 6.11
C VAL A 169 -6.13 10.33 7.06
N SER A 170 -6.74 10.08 8.23
CA SER A 170 -6.97 11.11 9.25
C SER A 170 -5.67 11.86 9.63
N LEU A 171 -5.78 13.16 9.90
CA LEU A 171 -4.64 13.96 10.36
C LEU A 171 -4.11 13.45 11.72
N PRO A 172 -2.78 13.45 11.93
CA PRO A 172 -2.19 13.23 13.25
C PRO A 172 -2.35 14.49 14.13
N SER A 173 -1.76 14.48 15.34
CA SER A 173 -1.63 15.69 16.16
C SER A 173 -0.87 16.80 15.41
N GLU A 174 -1.11 18.06 15.78
CA GLU A 174 -0.47 19.21 15.11
C GLU A 174 1.06 19.14 15.16
N GLU A 175 1.65 18.66 16.26
CA GLU A 175 3.11 18.47 16.40
C GLU A 175 3.66 17.53 15.31
N ILE A 176 3.03 16.36 15.13
CA ILE A 176 3.45 15.39 14.11
C ILE A 176 3.16 15.94 12.70
N LEU A 177 2.06 16.67 12.52
CA LEU A 177 1.70 17.25 11.23
C LEU A 177 2.72 18.32 10.80
N GLU A 178 3.15 19.18 11.71
CA GLU A 178 4.19 20.19 11.47
C GLU A 178 5.51 19.53 11.06
N ASP A 179 5.94 18.49 11.77
CA ASP A 179 7.15 17.74 11.44
C ASP A 179 7.07 17.10 10.04
N LEU A 180 5.97 16.43 9.71
CA LEU A 180 5.77 15.81 8.40
C LEU A 180 5.74 16.85 7.27
N THR A 181 5.08 17.99 7.49
CA THR A 181 4.87 19.01 6.46
C THR A 181 6.06 19.95 6.28
N SER A 182 7.00 19.96 7.24
CA SER A 182 8.28 20.66 7.13
C SER A 182 9.16 20.12 5.98
N GLN A 183 8.96 18.85 5.61
CA GLN A 183 9.69 18.19 4.55
C GLN A 183 8.92 18.22 3.23
N LYS A 184 9.65 18.41 2.12
CA LYS A 184 9.06 18.30 0.80
C LYS A 184 8.87 16.83 0.45
N LYS A 185 7.62 16.35 0.49
CA LYS A 185 7.23 14.98 0.13
C LYS A 185 7.92 13.90 1.01
N PRO A 186 7.66 13.88 2.32
CA PRO A 186 8.25 12.88 3.21
C PRO A 186 7.84 11.47 2.78
N GLY A 187 8.80 10.56 2.83
CA GLY A 187 8.55 9.12 2.69
C GLY A 187 7.89 8.58 3.96
N LEU A 188 6.90 7.72 3.79
CA LEU A 188 6.11 7.13 4.86
C LEU A 188 5.99 5.62 4.65
N GLU A 189 6.01 4.87 5.73
CA GLU A 189 5.60 3.47 5.75
C GLU A 189 4.17 3.40 6.31
N VAL A 190 3.27 2.77 5.57
CA VAL A 190 1.89 2.54 6.01
C VAL A 190 1.71 1.06 6.26
N THR A 191 1.22 0.73 7.45
CA THR A 191 0.94 -0.63 7.90
C THR A 191 -0.53 -0.77 8.28
N PHE A 192 -1.15 -1.89 7.91
CA PHE A 192 -2.51 -2.19 8.30
C PHE A 192 -2.72 -3.70 8.50
N PHE A 193 -3.75 -4.03 9.27
CA PHE A 193 -4.09 -5.40 9.60
C PHE A 193 -5.47 -5.72 9.07
N ARG A 194 -5.59 -6.86 8.41
CA ARG A 194 -6.89 -7.43 8.11
C ARG A 194 -7.21 -8.52 9.11
N GLU A 195 -8.46 -8.57 9.54
CA GLU A 195 -8.94 -9.58 10.47
C GLU A 195 -8.62 -11.00 9.93
N HIS A 196 -7.92 -11.79 10.74
CA HIS A 196 -7.46 -13.15 10.43
C HIS A 196 -6.48 -13.29 9.24
N ASP A 197 -5.89 -12.19 8.77
CA ASP A 197 -4.90 -12.18 7.70
C ASP A 197 -3.54 -11.70 8.21
N ALA A 198 -2.55 -11.64 7.31
CA ALA A 198 -1.26 -11.04 7.61
C ALA A 198 -1.33 -9.53 7.79
N GLU A 199 -0.34 -9.01 8.51
CA GLU A 199 0.04 -7.61 8.42
C GLU A 199 0.37 -7.26 6.97
N TYR A 200 -0.09 -6.10 6.51
CA TYR A 200 0.26 -5.54 5.22
C TYR A 200 1.01 -4.24 5.42
N PHE A 201 2.04 -4.02 4.62
CA PHE A 201 2.77 -2.75 4.67
C PHE A 201 3.24 -2.32 3.28
N PHE A 202 3.38 -1.00 3.10
CA PHE A 202 3.89 -0.41 1.88
C PHE A 202 4.51 0.95 2.14
N ASP A 203 5.51 1.28 1.32
CA ASP A 203 6.09 2.61 1.28
C ASP A 203 5.21 3.53 0.41
N THR A 204 5.03 4.75 0.88
CA THR A 204 4.33 5.82 0.20
C THR A 204 4.98 7.17 0.47
N VAL A 205 4.43 8.21 -0.12
CA VAL A 205 4.87 9.58 -0.01
C VAL A 205 3.67 10.44 0.36
N LEU A 206 3.85 11.35 1.32
CA LEU A 206 2.86 12.38 1.60
C LEU A 206 2.81 13.36 0.42
N PHE A 207 1.62 13.49 -0.16
CA PHE A 207 1.42 14.33 -1.33
C PHE A 207 0.98 15.74 -0.96
N ARG A 208 -0.04 15.82 -0.10
CA ARG A 208 -0.57 17.05 0.49
C ARG A 208 -1.41 16.69 1.70
N TYR A 209 -1.86 17.71 2.42
CA TYR A 209 -2.85 17.55 3.48
C TYR A 209 -3.93 18.61 3.31
N ASN A 210 -5.08 18.35 3.90
CA ASN A 210 -6.16 19.31 3.97
C ASN A 210 -6.71 19.33 5.40
N LYS A 211 -7.08 20.52 5.89
CA LYS A 211 -7.78 20.70 7.17
C LYS A 211 -9.29 20.92 6.97
N VAL A 212 -9.74 21.30 5.77
CA VAL A 212 -11.14 21.67 5.47
C VAL A 212 -11.51 21.35 4.00
N PRO A 213 -12.67 20.76 3.68
CA PRO A 213 -13.79 20.43 4.57
C PRO A 213 -13.59 19.14 5.35
N THR A 214 -12.76 18.22 4.84
CA THR A 214 -12.50 16.93 5.45
C THR A 214 -11.02 16.84 5.82
N PRO A 215 -10.66 16.89 7.12
CA PRO A 215 -9.26 16.86 7.54
C PRO A 215 -8.61 15.52 7.21
N CYS A 216 -7.61 15.52 6.31
CA CYS A 216 -6.90 14.30 5.94
C CYS A 216 -5.52 14.57 5.31
N LEU A 217 -4.64 13.58 5.42
CA LEU A 217 -3.40 13.43 4.69
C LEU A 217 -3.66 12.63 3.42
N PHE A 218 -3.26 13.17 2.27
CA PHE A 218 -3.34 12.48 1.00
C PHE A 218 -2.01 11.80 0.70
N LEU A 219 -2.04 10.47 0.70
CA LEU A 219 -0.89 9.60 0.44
C LEU A 219 -0.97 9.03 -0.98
N GLU A 220 0.18 8.83 -1.61
CA GLU A 220 0.23 8.07 -2.86
C GLU A 220 -0.20 6.61 -2.63
N HIS A 221 -0.83 5.99 -3.62
CA HIS A 221 -1.12 4.57 -3.52
C HIS A 221 0.15 3.72 -3.61
N SER A 222 0.15 2.62 -2.86
CA SER A 222 1.14 1.54 -2.93
C SER A 222 1.46 1.14 -4.37
N LYS A 223 2.73 1.23 -4.78
CA LYS A 223 3.23 0.58 -6.01
C LYS A 223 3.37 -0.93 -5.82
N THR A 224 3.79 -1.31 -4.62
CA THR A 224 3.92 -2.69 -4.15
C THR A 224 3.30 -2.78 -2.78
N LEU A 225 2.58 -3.87 -2.52
CA LEU A 225 2.04 -4.16 -1.20
C LEU A 225 2.73 -5.41 -0.68
N ASN A 226 3.46 -5.27 0.42
CA ASN A 226 4.16 -6.37 1.04
C ASN A 226 3.26 -7.04 2.08
N HIS A 227 3.40 -8.35 2.18
CA HIS A 227 2.73 -9.14 3.21
C HIS A 227 3.75 -9.47 4.30
N GLY A 228 3.44 -9.03 5.51
CA GLY A 228 4.09 -9.46 6.72
C GLY A 228 3.74 -10.91 7.06
N ILE A 229 4.11 -11.29 8.27
CA ILE A 229 3.85 -12.64 8.77
C ILE A 229 2.35 -12.74 9.10
N GLN A 230 1.69 -13.83 8.66
CA GLN A 230 0.29 -14.09 9.02
C GLN A 230 0.20 -14.26 10.53
N GLN A 231 -0.34 -13.25 11.21
CA GLN A 231 -0.62 -13.30 12.64
C GLN A 231 -1.83 -14.22 12.84
N ARG A 232 -1.55 -15.48 13.16
CA ARG A 232 -2.62 -16.39 13.61
C ARG A 232 -2.93 -16.06 15.06
N PRO A 233 -4.21 -16.07 15.46
CA PRO A 233 -4.55 -15.97 16.86
C PRO A 233 -3.80 -17.08 17.60
N LEU A 234 -3.03 -16.65 18.59
CA LEU A 234 -2.42 -17.47 19.60
C LEU A 234 -3.50 -17.85 20.61
N ASP A 235 -3.31 -19.00 21.25
CA ASP A 235 -4.15 -19.47 22.34
C ASP A 235 -3.19 -19.83 23.47
N ILE A 236 -2.60 -18.78 24.05
CA ILE A 236 -1.59 -18.88 25.11
C ILE A 236 -2.25 -18.46 26.40
N ASP A 237 -2.39 -19.42 27.30
CA ASP A 237 -2.83 -19.17 28.66
C ASP A 237 -1.81 -18.27 29.37
N ALA A 238 -2.31 -17.20 29.97
CA ALA A 238 -1.52 -16.21 30.66
C ALA A 238 -2.30 -15.65 31.84
N LYS A 239 -1.62 -14.81 32.63
CA LYS A 239 -2.19 -14.11 33.76
C LYS A 239 -1.90 -12.64 33.68
N VAL A 240 -2.89 -11.81 33.98
CA VAL A 240 -2.70 -10.36 34.07
C VAL A 240 -2.95 -9.92 35.50
N MET A 241 -1.97 -9.23 36.08
CA MET A 241 -2.16 -8.46 37.30
C MET A 241 -2.47 -7.01 36.94
N CYS A 242 -3.64 -6.53 37.37
CA CYS A 242 -4.07 -5.15 37.15
C CYS A 242 -4.00 -4.39 38.48
N GLN A 243 -3.43 -3.18 38.46
CA GLN A 243 -3.53 -2.25 39.59
C GLN A 243 -4.65 -1.25 39.29
N SER A 244 -5.79 -1.41 39.98
CA SER A 244 -6.93 -0.51 39.88
C SER A 244 -7.08 0.32 41.16
N ASN A 245 -7.93 1.35 41.11
CA ASN A 245 -8.29 2.15 42.29
C ASN A 245 -8.98 1.31 43.39
N GLU A 246 -9.55 0.16 43.03
CA GLU A 246 -10.25 -0.75 43.96
C GLU A 246 -9.34 -1.85 44.54
N GLY A 247 -8.09 -1.93 44.06
CA GLY A 247 -7.11 -2.91 44.52
C GLY A 247 -6.30 -3.55 43.40
N VAL A 248 -5.44 -4.50 43.78
CA VAL A 248 -4.70 -5.35 42.86
C VAL A 248 -5.51 -6.61 42.59
N GLY A 249 -5.87 -6.84 41.33
CA GLY A 249 -6.56 -8.06 40.87
C GLY A 249 -5.66 -8.89 39.98
N GLU A 250 -5.73 -10.22 40.12
CA GLU A 250 -5.07 -11.19 39.23
C GLU A 250 -6.17 -11.91 38.44
N TYR A 251 -6.05 -11.93 37.11
CA TYR A 251 -7.03 -12.50 36.20
C TYR A 251 -6.38 -13.47 35.23
N ASP A 252 -7.05 -14.58 34.97
CA ASP A 252 -6.66 -15.50 33.90
C ASP A 252 -7.07 -14.91 32.55
N VAL A 253 -6.14 -14.92 31.61
CA VAL A 253 -6.32 -14.34 30.27
C VAL A 253 -5.80 -15.26 29.20
N VAL A 254 -6.31 -15.09 28.00
CA VAL A 254 -5.78 -15.74 26.80
C VAL A 254 -5.15 -14.69 25.90
N VAL A 255 -3.88 -14.86 25.56
CA VAL A 255 -3.17 -13.98 24.64
C VAL A 255 -3.50 -14.41 23.20
N GLU A 256 -4.27 -13.57 22.50
CA GLU A 256 -4.64 -13.77 21.10
C GLU A 256 -3.48 -13.38 20.17
N LEU A 257 -2.67 -12.38 20.52
CA LEU A 257 -1.56 -11.91 19.69
C LEU A 257 -0.39 -11.45 20.56
N ILE A 258 0.84 -11.76 20.16
CA ILE A 258 2.05 -11.21 20.77
C ILE A 258 3.14 -11.01 19.73
N ASP A 259 3.74 -9.82 19.72
CA ASP A 259 4.89 -9.49 18.88
C ASP A 259 5.90 -8.63 19.67
N GLN A 260 6.89 -8.04 19.00
CA GLN A 260 7.89 -7.20 19.69
C GLN A 260 7.38 -5.81 20.11
N ASN A 261 6.21 -5.39 19.63
CA ASN A 261 5.62 -4.08 19.86
C ASN A 261 4.52 -4.13 20.91
N GLY A 262 3.85 -5.27 21.10
CA GLY A 262 2.79 -5.41 22.09
C GLY A 262 2.15 -6.78 22.10
N CYS A 263 1.07 -6.88 22.85
CA CYS A 263 0.19 -8.04 22.85
C CYS A 263 -1.28 -7.62 22.79
N SER A 264 -2.12 -8.57 22.36
CA SER A 264 -3.56 -8.50 22.54
C SER A 264 -4.04 -9.75 23.27
N PHE A 265 -4.94 -9.55 24.23
CA PHE A 265 -5.49 -10.60 25.08
C PHE A 265 -6.95 -10.34 25.42
N TYR A 266 -7.64 -11.37 25.89
CA TYR A 266 -8.99 -11.27 26.46
C TYR A 266 -9.04 -12.00 27.81
N LEU A 267 -9.88 -11.52 28.73
CA LEU A 267 -10.11 -12.19 30.00
C LEU A 267 -11.01 -13.41 29.78
N GLU A 268 -10.79 -14.48 30.53
CA GLU A 268 -11.70 -15.62 30.52
C GLU A 268 -13.06 -15.30 31.18
N ASP A 269 -13.04 -14.39 32.15
CA ASP A 269 -14.25 -13.88 32.81
C ASP A 269 -14.76 -12.62 32.09
N ASP A 270 -15.76 -12.81 31.22
CA ASP A 270 -16.41 -11.73 30.46
C ASP A 270 -17.15 -10.71 31.35
N SER A 271 -17.34 -10.96 32.65
CA SER A 271 -17.97 -10.00 33.58
C SER A 271 -17.03 -8.86 33.99
N ILE A 272 -15.73 -9.03 33.77
CA ILE A 272 -14.69 -8.10 34.19
C ILE A 272 -14.32 -7.21 33.01
N VAL A 273 -14.45 -5.90 33.19
CA VAL A 273 -14.10 -4.91 32.18
C VAL A 273 -12.95 -4.06 32.69
N LEU A 274 -11.80 -4.16 32.04
CA LEU A 274 -10.67 -3.26 32.27
C LEU A 274 -10.87 -1.96 31.47
N ASN A 275 -10.49 -0.82 32.04
CA ASN A 275 -10.52 0.45 31.34
C ASN A 275 -9.24 0.66 30.53
N GLU A 276 -9.34 1.46 29.47
CA GLU A 276 -8.16 2.09 28.86
C GLU A 276 -7.38 2.86 29.95
N ASP A 277 -6.06 2.97 29.80
CA ASP A 277 -5.13 3.52 30.80
C ASP A 277 -4.91 2.66 32.07
N THR A 278 -5.48 1.46 32.16
CA THR A 278 -5.17 0.54 33.27
C THR A 278 -3.75 0.01 33.14
N SER A 279 -2.95 0.17 34.20
CA SER A 279 -1.61 -0.43 34.31
C SER A 279 -1.73 -1.93 34.59
N VAL A 280 -1.06 -2.72 33.76
CA VAL A 280 -1.16 -4.18 33.74
C VAL A 280 0.22 -4.82 33.68
N LEU A 281 0.36 -5.95 34.35
CA LEU A 281 1.53 -6.82 34.32
C LEU A 281 1.08 -8.20 33.81
N LEU A 282 1.40 -8.49 32.55
CA LEU A 282 1.11 -9.77 31.90
C LEU A 282 2.23 -10.77 32.17
N HIS A 283 1.88 -11.94 32.70
CA HIS A 283 2.73 -13.11 32.86
C HIS A 283 2.29 -14.21 31.91
N CYS A 284 3.18 -14.68 31.03
CA CYS A 284 2.89 -15.80 30.14
C CYS A 284 4.10 -16.70 29.93
N ASN A 285 3.87 -17.98 29.62
CA ASN A 285 4.91 -18.91 29.25
C ASN A 285 5.01 -19.03 27.73
N LEU A 286 6.13 -18.58 27.14
CA LEU A 286 6.41 -18.70 25.72
C LEU A 286 7.47 -19.78 25.46
N ASP A 287 7.03 -20.93 24.97
CA ASP A 287 7.89 -22.07 24.60
C ASP A 287 8.84 -22.50 25.76
N GLY A 288 8.30 -22.56 26.98
CA GLY A 288 9.03 -22.94 28.18
C GLY A 288 9.75 -21.81 28.91
N ASN A 289 9.62 -20.56 28.43
CA ASN A 289 10.19 -19.38 29.08
C ASN A 289 9.10 -18.53 29.71
N ASP A 290 9.18 -18.33 31.03
CA ASP A 290 8.28 -17.44 31.74
C ASP A 290 8.68 -15.98 31.49
N LEU A 291 7.78 -15.22 30.89
CA LEU A 291 7.97 -13.82 30.56
C LEU A 291 6.95 -12.94 31.26
N SER A 292 7.39 -11.73 31.60
CA SER A 292 6.57 -10.74 32.30
C SER A 292 6.67 -9.42 31.57
N PHE A 293 5.54 -8.82 31.24
CA PHE A 293 5.45 -7.58 30.47
C PHE A 293 4.61 -6.57 31.23
N GLN A 294 5.20 -5.42 31.56
CA GLN A 294 4.48 -4.32 32.17
C GLN A 294 4.14 -3.28 31.10
N ALA A 295 2.89 -2.85 31.07
CA ALA A 295 2.43 -1.79 30.17
C ALA A 295 1.05 -1.27 30.59
N THR A 296 0.55 -0.30 29.84
CA THR A 296 -0.79 0.26 30.01
C THR A 296 -1.70 -0.24 28.89
N ILE A 297 -2.98 -0.49 29.20
CA ILE A 297 -3.97 -0.79 28.18
C ILE A 297 -4.17 0.45 27.31
N ASP A 298 -3.81 0.34 26.04
CA ASP A 298 -3.92 1.41 25.03
C ASP A 298 -5.27 1.38 24.32
N HIS A 299 -5.87 0.20 24.19
CA HIS A 299 -7.17 0.07 23.56
C HIS A 299 -7.97 -1.10 24.11
N ALA A 300 -9.27 -0.87 24.33
CA ALA A 300 -10.23 -1.92 24.66
C ALA A 300 -11.32 -1.99 23.58
N SER A 301 -11.61 -3.17 23.08
CA SER A 301 -12.63 -3.42 22.05
C SER A 301 -13.49 -4.62 22.40
N SER A 302 -14.65 -4.77 21.75
CA SER A 302 -15.47 -5.98 21.87
C SER A 302 -15.43 -6.76 20.56
N LYS A 303 -15.07 -8.04 20.62
CA LYS A 303 -14.96 -8.94 19.47
C LYS A 303 -15.64 -10.26 19.81
N ASN A 304 -16.62 -10.66 19.01
CA ASN A 304 -17.40 -11.91 19.21
C ASN A 304 -17.99 -12.06 20.62
N GLY A 305 -18.41 -10.94 21.24
CA GLY A 305 -18.99 -10.93 22.58
C GLY A 305 -17.97 -10.95 23.73
N ARG A 306 -16.67 -10.95 23.43
CA ARG A 306 -15.58 -10.87 24.41
C ARG A 306 -14.94 -9.49 24.40
N HIS A 307 -14.40 -9.06 25.53
CA HIS A 307 -13.58 -7.86 25.62
C HIS A 307 -12.12 -8.19 25.30
N VAL A 308 -11.60 -7.54 24.25
CA VAL A 308 -10.23 -7.71 23.77
C VAL A 308 -9.44 -6.44 24.04
N TYR A 309 -8.30 -6.62 24.69
CA TYR A 309 -7.42 -5.55 25.15
C TYR A 309 -6.14 -5.55 24.33
N SER A 310 -5.62 -4.36 24.04
CA SER A 310 -4.34 -4.16 23.38
C SER A 310 -3.39 -3.43 24.33
N MET A 311 -2.18 -3.97 24.45
CA MET A 311 -1.17 -3.52 25.39
C MET A 311 0.18 -3.38 24.67
N PRO A 312 0.59 -2.16 24.25
CA PRO A 312 1.89 -1.92 23.65
C PRO A 312 2.99 -2.06 24.70
N PHE A 313 4.10 -2.68 24.34
CA PHE A 313 5.25 -2.80 25.24
C PHE A 313 6.08 -1.52 25.24
N THR A 314 6.33 -0.94 26.41
CA THR A 314 7.11 0.31 26.52
C THR A 314 8.60 0.06 26.78
N ASP A 315 8.95 -0.97 27.56
CA ASP A 315 10.34 -1.21 28.02
C ASP A 315 10.77 -2.68 27.92
N LEU A 316 10.89 -3.20 26.70
CA LEU A 316 11.46 -4.54 26.50
C LEU A 316 13.00 -4.52 26.49
N THR A 317 13.61 -5.42 27.25
CA THR A 317 15.05 -5.69 27.13
C THR A 317 15.37 -6.35 25.78
N ASP A 318 16.59 -6.16 25.28
CA ASP A 318 17.03 -6.75 24.01
C ASP A 318 16.93 -8.28 23.99
N GLU A 319 17.10 -8.92 25.15
CA GLU A 319 16.96 -10.37 25.29
C GLU A 319 15.51 -10.80 25.10
N VAL A 320 14.56 -10.10 25.73
CA VAL A 320 13.12 -10.37 25.57
C VAL A 320 12.66 -10.09 24.14
N LYS A 321 13.15 -9.00 23.51
CA LYS A 321 12.88 -8.73 22.08
C LYS A 321 13.35 -9.89 21.19
N LYS A 322 14.57 -10.39 21.39
CA LYS A 322 15.08 -11.55 20.64
C LYS A 322 14.24 -12.79 20.86
N GLN A 323 13.77 -13.03 22.08
CA GLN A 323 12.90 -14.17 22.40
C GLN A 323 11.53 -14.06 21.71
N LEU A 324 10.90 -12.89 21.73
CA LEU A 324 9.64 -12.63 21.02
C LEU A 324 9.78 -12.78 19.51
N ILE A 325 10.86 -12.27 18.92
CA ILE A 325 11.16 -12.46 17.49
C ILE A 325 11.35 -13.94 17.18
N LYS A 326 12.13 -14.67 18.00
CA LYS A 326 12.37 -16.11 17.81
C LYS A 326 11.07 -16.90 17.91
N PHE A 327 10.24 -16.62 18.92
CA PHE A 327 8.92 -17.22 19.10
C PHE A 327 8.04 -16.97 17.87
N SER A 328 7.94 -15.71 17.43
CA SER A 328 7.17 -15.32 16.25
C SER A 328 7.63 -16.06 14.98
N LEU A 329 8.94 -16.16 14.76
CA LEU A 329 9.51 -16.90 13.62
C LEU A 329 9.24 -18.40 13.71
N GLN A 330 9.28 -19.00 14.90
CA GLN A 330 9.01 -20.42 15.07
C GLN A 330 7.52 -20.76 14.91
N TYR A 331 6.65 -19.94 15.49
CA TYR A 331 5.21 -20.19 15.51
C TYR A 331 4.55 -19.84 14.17
N PHE A 332 4.91 -18.69 13.60
CA PHE A 332 4.32 -18.23 12.35
C PHE A 332 5.16 -18.58 11.10
N GLY A 333 6.48 -18.69 11.22
CA GLY A 333 7.37 -19.00 10.09
C GLY A 333 7.30 -20.45 9.58
N LYS A 334 6.79 -21.40 10.39
CA LYS A 334 6.61 -22.81 9.97
C LYS A 334 5.52 -22.99 8.89
N SER A 335 4.70 -21.98 8.61
CA SER A 335 3.65 -22.04 7.57
C SER A 335 4.21 -22.21 6.14
N LYS A 336 5.44 -21.76 5.85
CA LYS A 336 6.01 -21.83 4.48
C LYS A 336 6.31 -23.26 3.99
N LYS A 337 6.51 -24.24 4.87
CA LYS A 337 6.90 -25.61 4.45
C LYS A 337 5.74 -26.53 4.05
N LYS A 338 4.47 -26.18 4.34
CA LYS A 338 3.31 -27.02 3.97
C LYS A 338 2.58 -26.59 2.70
N SER A 339 3.02 -25.52 2.02
CA SER A 339 2.42 -25.06 0.76
C SER A 339 3.18 -25.47 -0.52
N LEU A 340 4.20 -26.32 -0.37
CA LEU A 340 5.03 -26.86 -1.48
C LEU A 340 5.10 -28.40 -1.47
N ALA A 341 4.11 -29.07 -0.87
CA ALA A 341 3.94 -30.52 -0.95
C ALA A 341 2.64 -30.85 -1.68
#